data_AF-A0A843M1Q1-F1
#
_entry.id   AF-A0A843M1Q1-F1
#
_cell.length_a   1.000
_cell.length_b   1.000
_cell.length_c   1.000
_cell.angle_alpha   90.00
_cell.angle_beta   90.00
_cell.angle_gamma   90.00
#
_symmetry.space_group_name_H-M   'P 1'
#
loop_
_entity.id
_entity.type
_entity.pdbx_description
1 polymer ?
#
loop_
_entity_poly.entity_id
_entity_poly.type
_entity_poly.pdbx_seq_one_letter_code
_entity_poly.pdbx_strand_id
1 'polypeptide(L)' 'MWQIIGRLIGALIALAGVIMIYDARLITKKYFSFGDKNEATTGLKMLGTIVCVMGGVLVMFIK' A
#
# COMPACT_ATOMS: atom_id res chain seq x y z
N MET A 1 -13.83 -12.18 -18.54
CA MET A 1 -12.36 -12.22 -18.38
C MET A 1 -11.78 -10.89 -17.92
N TRP A 2 -12.11 -9.77 -18.56
CA TRP A 2 -11.57 -8.45 -18.19
C TRP A 2 -11.88 -8.00 -16.75
N GLN A 3 -13.08 -8.31 -16.26
CA GLN A 3 -13.47 -8.03 -14.86
C GLN A 3 -12.61 -8.78 -13.85
N ILE A 4 -12.24 -10.03 -14.15
CA ILE A 4 -11.39 -10.86 -13.28
C ILE A 4 -9.99 -10.26 -13.22
N ILE A 5 -9.45 -9.86 -14.38
CA ILE A 5 -8.15 -9.18 -14.46
C ILE A 5 -8.17 -7.88 -13.66
N GLY A 6 -9.23 -7.08 -13.81
CA GLY A 6 -9.40 -5.84 -13.07
C GLY A 6 -9.46 -6.04 -11.55
N ARG A 7 -10.21 -7.05 -11.07
CA ARG A 7 -10.26 -7.39 -9.64
C ARG A 7 -8.91 -7.89 -9.11
N LEU A 8 -8.16 -8.67 -9.90
CA LEU A 8 -6.82 -9.10 -9.52
C LEU A 8 -5.86 -7.91 -9.38
N ILE A 9 -5.90 -6.96 -10.32
CA ILE A 9 -5.10 -5.73 -10.23
C ILE A 9 -5.46 -4.94 -8.98
N GLY A 10 -6.76 -4.72 -8.72
CA GLY A 10 -7.21 -4.03 -7.51
C GLY A 10 -6.76 -4.72 -6.22
N ALA A 11 -6.82 -6.07 -6.19
CA ALA A 11 -6.36 -6.85 -5.04
C ALA A 11 -4.84 -6.75 -4.83
N LEU A 12 -4.04 -6.74 -5.90
CA LEU A 12 -2.59 -6.53 -5.82
C LEU A 12 -2.24 -5.13 -5.29
N ILE A 13 -2.97 -4.11 -5.72
CA ILE A 13 -2.81 -2.73 -5.21
C ILE A 13 -3.15 -2.68 -3.71
N ALA A 14 -4.25 -3.31 -3.30
CA ALA A 14 -4.64 -3.38 -1.90
C ALA A 14 -3.56 -4.07 -1.04
N LEU A 15 -3.05 -5.22 -1.50
CA LEU A 15 -1.94 -5.95 -0.86
C LEU A 15 -0.67 -5.11 -0.74
N ALA A 16 -0.30 -4.37 -1.79
CA ALA A 16 0.84 -3.46 -1.73
C ALA A 16 0.65 -2.37 -0.66
N GLY A 17 -0.56 -1.81 -0.57
CA GLY A 17 -0.93 -0.86 0.49
C GLY A 17 -0.80 -1.46 1.89
N VAL A 18 -1.27 -2.69 2.10
CA VAL A 18 -1.11 -3.43 3.36
C VAL A 18 0.36 -3.58 3.72
N ILE A 19 1.20 -4.05 2.78
CA ILE A 19 2.65 -4.20 3.00
C ILE A 19 3.27 -2.86 3.40
N MET A 20 2.94 -1.77 2.72
CA MET A 20 3.44 -0.43 3.05
C MET A 20 3.05 0.04 4.45
N ILE A 21 1.90 -0.37 5.00
CA ILE A 21 1.46 -0.01 6.36
C ILE A 21 2.18 -0.86 7.40
N TYR A 22 2.14 -2.18 7.24
CA TYR A 22 2.62 -3.13 8.26
C TYR A 22 4.15 -3.25 8.25
N ASP A 23 4.78 -3.26 7.07
CA ASP A 23 6.23 -3.34 6.93
C ASP A 23 6.90 -1.96 6.87
N ALA A 24 6.15 -0.87 7.10
CA ALA A 24 6.65 0.50 7.03
C ALA A 24 7.99 0.70 7.74
N ARG A 25 8.10 0.18 8.97
CA ARG A 25 9.31 0.33 9.80
C ARG A 25 10.48 -0.50 9.27
N LEU A 26 10.20 -1.66 8.69
CA LEU A 26 11.24 -2.53 8.14
C LEU A 26 11.81 -1.92 6.86
N ILE A 27 10.92 -1.39 6.01
CA ILE A 27 11.26 -0.68 4.78
C ILE A 27 12.06 0.59 5.11
N THR A 28 11.56 1.44 6.01
CA THR A 28 12.24 2.71 6.32
C THR A 28 13.58 2.51 7.01
N LYS A 29 13.73 1.47 7.85
CA LYS A 29 15.02 1.14 8.46
C LYS A 29 16.08 0.73 7.41
N LYS A 30 15.65 0.13 6.29
CA LYS A 30 16.53 -0.34 5.22
C LYS A 30 16.93 0.77 4.23
N TYR A 31 16.03 1.72 3.97
CA TYR A 31 16.22 2.73 2.91
C TYR A 31 16.44 4.16 3.41
N PHE A 32 16.13 4.49 4.67
CA PHE A 32 16.26 5.86 5.21
C PHE A 32 17.35 5.98 6.28
N SER A 33 17.93 7.18 6.39
CA SER A 33 18.97 7.52 7.38
C SER A 33 18.39 7.69 8.79
N PHE A 34 19.25 7.65 9.82
CA PHE A 34 18.83 7.54 11.23
C PHE A 34 17.90 8.67 11.73
N GLY A 35 18.02 9.88 11.20
CA GLY A 35 17.17 11.03 11.57
C GLY A 35 15.74 10.93 11.04
N ASP A 36 15.58 10.52 9.77
CA ASP A 36 14.30 10.61 9.06
C ASP A 36 13.42 9.36 9.19
N LYS A 37 13.91 8.31 9.87
CA LYS A 37 13.21 7.01 9.95
C LYS A 37 11.80 7.10 10.52
N ASN A 38 11.59 7.93 11.53
CA ASN A 38 10.27 8.01 12.19
C ASN A 38 9.25 8.75 11.32
N GLU A 39 9.68 9.85 10.71
CA GLU A 39 8.86 10.65 9.80
C GLU A 39 8.55 9.87 8.51
N ALA A 40 9.57 9.24 7.91
CA ALA A 40 9.41 8.36 6.77
C ALA A 40 8.49 7.16 7.06
N THR A 41 8.57 6.56 8.26
CA THR A 41 7.65 5.46 8.66
C THR A 41 6.21 5.95 8.71
N THR A 42 5.99 7.14 9.23
CA THR A 42 4.64 7.73 9.35
C THR A 42 4.10 8.09 7.97
N GLY A 43 4.93 8.69 7.11
CA GLY A 43 4.62 8.95 5.71
C GLY A 43 4.27 7.67 4.93
N LEU A 44 5.06 6.60 5.09
CA LEU A 44 4.81 5.34 4.39
C LEU A 44 3.49 4.69 4.83
N LYS A 45 3.13 4.79 6.12
CA LYS A 45 1.84 4.31 6.63
C LYS A 45 0.66 5.10 6.09
N MET A 46 0.77 6.43 6.03
CA MET A 46 -0.28 7.27 5.43
C MET A 46 -0.46 6.96 3.94
N LEU A 47 0.64 6.89 3.19
CA LEU A 47 0.60 6.53 1.76
C LEU A 47 0.04 5.12 1.55
N GLY A 48 0.50 4.15 2.33
CA GLY A 48 0.00 2.77 2.27
C GLY A 48 -1.50 2.67 2.55
N THR A 49 -2.04 3.51 3.45
CA THR A 49 -3.48 3.57 3.73
C THR A 49 -4.26 4.06 2.50
N ILE A 50 -3.79 5.11 1.83
CA ILE A 50 -4.41 5.64 0.61
C ILE A 50 -4.39 4.56 -0.50
N VAL A 51 -3.24 3.92 -0.71
CA VAL A 51 -3.06 2.86 -1.71
C VAL A 51 -3.98 1.66 -1.40
N CYS A 52 -4.07 1.26 -0.14
CA CYS A 52 -4.94 0.16 0.28
C CYS A 52 -6.42 0.46 -0.01
N VAL A 53 -6.87 1.67 0.32
CA VAL A 53 -8.26 2.11 0.07
C VAL A 53 -8.54 2.17 -1.43
N MET A 54 -7.63 2.74 -2.23
CA MET A 54 -7.78 2.77 -3.69
C MET A 54 -7.89 1.35 -4.29
N GLY A 55 -7.06 0.42 -3.84
CA GLY A 55 -7.14 -0.98 -4.27
C GLY A 55 -8.47 -1.64 -3.90
N GLY A 56 -8.94 -1.44 -2.66
CA GLY A 56 -10.23 -1.95 -2.19
C GLY A 56 -11.43 -1.39 -2.98
N VAL A 57 -11.41 -0.08 -3.27
CA VAL A 57 -12.42 0.58 -4.12
C VAL A 57 -12.40 -0.02 -5.53
N LEU A 58 -11.22 -0.18 -6.15
CA LEU A 58 -11.10 -0.82 -7.47
C LEU A 58 -11.73 -2.22 -7.50
N VAL A 59 -11.51 -3.04 -6.47
CA VAL A 59 -12.11 -4.39 -6.38
C VAL A 59 -13.63 -4.32 -6.27
N MET A 60 -14.16 -3.40 -5.45
CA MET A 60 -15.60 -3.25 -5.19
C MET A 60 -16.38 -2.76 -6.42
N PHE A 61 -15.80 -1.83 -7.19
CA PHE A 61 -16.50 -1.16 -8.29
C PHE A 61 -16.33 -1.84 -9.66
N ILE A 62 -15.37 -2.77 -9.81
CA ILE A 62 -15.23 -3.57 -11.03
C ILE A 62 -16.31 -4.66 -11.06
N LYS A 63 -17.38 -4.34 -11.79
CA LYS A 63 -18.53 -5.20 -12.06
C LYS A 63 -18.28 -6.10 -13.23
#